data_AF-A0A1R0IHE5-F1
#
_entry.id   AF-A0A1R0IHE5-F1
#
_cell.length_a   1.000
_cell.length_b   1.000
_cell.length_c   1.000
_cell.angle_alpha   90.00
_cell.angle_beta   90.00
_cell.angle_gamma   90.00
#
_symmetry.space_group_name_H-M   'P 1'
#
loop_
_entity.id
_entity.type
_entity.pdbx_description
1 polymer ?
#
loop_
_entity_poly.entity_id
_entity_poly.type
_entity_poly.pdbx_seq_one_letter_code
_entity_poly.pdbx_strand_id
1 'polypeptide(L)'
;MTAIIETVSVWAIPFLIGFIPIYGWLKGIKVYETFVEGAEEGFRMAVRMIPFLVGILVALNIFEASGALDAVIHFLSGPLRFLGVPAPVVPLLLVRPLSGGAALGITTGLLHRYGPDSFVGRLASTVQGSTDTTFYVVTLYFGSIGIKKIRYALTVALIGDLAGFIAAVFICHQLFG
;
A
#
# COMPACT_ATOMS: atom_id res chain seq x y z
N MET A 1 -11.19 -2.48 -24.60
CA MET A 1 -10.40 -3.19 -23.57
C MET A 1 -10.71 -2.66 -22.16
N THR A 2 -10.75 -1.34 -21.95
CA THR A 2 -11.10 -0.70 -20.67
C THR A 2 -12.50 -1.06 -20.15
N ALA A 3 -13.53 -1.05 -20.99
CA ALA A 3 -14.91 -1.37 -20.57
C ALA A 3 -15.09 -2.81 -20.04
N ILE A 4 -14.35 -3.77 -20.59
CA ILE A 4 -14.39 -5.18 -20.13
C ILE A 4 -13.73 -5.28 -18.75
N ILE A 5 -12.56 -4.65 -18.58
CA ILE A 5 -11.82 -4.64 -17.31
C ILE A 5 -12.65 -3.96 -16.22
N GLU A 6 -13.31 -2.85 -16.53
CA GLU A 6 -14.19 -2.14 -15.61
C GLU A 6 -15.36 -3.03 -15.18
N THR A 7 -16.04 -3.67 -16.14
CA THR A 7 -17.15 -4.59 -15.84
C THR A 7 -16.71 -5.73 -14.93
N VAL A 8 -15.58 -6.37 -15.24
CA VAL A 8 -15.02 -7.46 -14.40
C VAL A 8 -14.67 -6.95 -13.00
N SER A 9 -14.08 -5.77 -12.88
CA SER A 9 -13.68 -5.18 -11.60
C SER A 9 -14.87 -4.90 -10.69
N VAL A 10 -15.98 -4.39 -11.26
CA VAL A 10 -17.21 -4.11 -10.52
C VAL A 10 -17.88 -5.40 -10.04
N TRP A 11 -17.86 -6.46 -10.85
CA TRP A 11 -18.47 -7.75 -10.49
C TRP A 11 -17.63 -8.60 -9.55
N ALA A 12 -16.33 -8.33 -9.42
CA ALA A 12 -15.43 -9.13 -8.58
C ALA A 12 -15.86 -9.18 -7.11
N ILE A 13 -16.21 -8.04 -6.50
CA ILE A 13 -16.60 -7.98 -5.08
C ILE A 13 -17.93 -8.72 -4.83
N PRO A 14 -19.03 -8.43 -5.55
CA PRO A 14 -20.27 -9.19 -5.40
C PRO A 14 -20.09 -10.69 -5.65
N PHE A 15 -19.29 -11.05 -6.66
CA PHE A 15 -19.00 -12.44 -6.97
C PHE A 15 -18.32 -13.14 -5.79
N LEU A 16 -17.28 -12.55 -5.20
CA LEU A 16 -16.59 -13.14 -4.05
C LEU A 16 -17.51 -13.28 -2.83
N ILE A 17 -18.30 -12.24 -2.53
CA ILE A 17 -19.24 -12.24 -1.39
C ILE A 17 -20.34 -13.28 -1.57
N GLY A 18 -20.78 -13.56 -2.80
CA GLY A 18 -21.76 -14.62 -3.08
C GLY A 18 -21.13 -16.02 -3.15
N PHE A 19 -20.06 -16.16 -3.92
CA PHE A 19 -19.42 -17.44 -4.22
C PHE A 19 -18.86 -18.13 -2.98
N ILE A 20 -18.15 -17.40 -2.11
CA ILE A 20 -17.47 -18.00 -0.95
C ILE A 20 -18.47 -18.64 0.04
N PRO A 21 -19.54 -17.94 0.49
CA PRO A 21 -20.56 -18.53 1.35
C PRO A 21 -21.30 -19.70 0.68
N ILE A 22 -21.67 -19.57 -0.59
CA ILE A 22 -22.37 -20.64 -1.32
C ILE A 22 -21.49 -21.89 -1.42
N TYR A 23 -20.21 -21.71 -1.77
CA TYR A 23 -19.25 -22.80 -1.83
C TYR A 23 -19.07 -23.49 -0.47
N GLY A 24 -18.95 -22.71 0.61
CA GLY A 24 -18.87 -23.23 1.97
C GLY A 24 -20.11 -24.03 2.36
N TRP A 25 -21.30 -23.52 2.04
CA TRP A 25 -22.57 -24.20 2.28
C TRP A 25 -22.67 -25.52 1.49
N LEU A 26 -22.30 -25.53 0.22
CA LEU A 26 -22.26 -26.74 -0.62
C LEU A 26 -21.28 -27.80 -0.09
N LYS A 27 -20.23 -27.39 0.62
CA LYS A 27 -19.27 -28.28 1.30
C LYS A 27 -19.74 -28.74 2.69
N GLY A 28 -20.94 -28.36 3.12
CA GLY A 28 -21.47 -28.68 4.45
C GLY A 28 -20.79 -27.90 5.59
N ILE A 29 -20.10 -26.79 5.27
CA ILE A 29 -19.50 -25.92 6.27
C ILE A 29 -20.59 -25.05 6.88
N LYS A 30 -20.55 -24.89 8.20
CA LYS A 30 -21.42 -23.97 8.93
C LYS A 30 -20.95 -22.53 8.75
N VAL A 31 -21.23 -21.98 7.56
CA VAL A 31 -20.71 -20.69 7.10
C VAL A 31 -20.84 -19.57 8.13
N TYR A 32 -22.00 -19.47 8.80
CA TYR A 32 -22.22 -18.43 9.82
C TYR A 32 -21.30 -18.59 11.03
N GLU A 33 -21.19 -19.79 11.60
CA GLU A 33 -20.31 -20.06 12.76
C GLU A 33 -18.85 -19.77 12.39
N THR A 34 -18.38 -20.26 11.24
CA THR A 34 -17.01 -20.03 10.75
C THR A 34 -16.74 -18.55 10.47
N PHE A 35 -17.72 -17.81 9.95
CA PHE A 35 -17.61 -16.38 9.74
C PHE A 35 -17.47 -15.61 11.08
N VAL A 36 -18.29 -15.95 12.08
CA VAL A 36 -18.24 -15.31 13.40
C VAL A 36 -16.91 -15.60 14.09
N GLU A 37 -16.41 -16.83 14.05
CA GLU A 37 -15.09 -17.20 14.59
C GLU A 37 -13.97 -16.37 13.91
N GLY A 38 -13.96 -16.32 12.58
CA GLY A 38 -12.99 -15.51 11.84
C GLY A 38 -13.09 -14.02 12.14
N ALA A 39 -14.31 -13.50 12.34
CA ALA A 39 -14.54 -12.11 12.72
C ALA A 39 -14.01 -11.79 14.14
N GLU A 40 -14.18 -12.70 15.10
CA GLU A 40 -13.64 -12.54 16.46
C GLU A 40 -12.10 -12.53 16.44
N GLU A 41 -11.49 -13.46 15.71
CA GLU A 41 -10.04 -13.54 15.57
C GLU A 41 -9.47 -12.26 14.91
N GLY A 42 -10.11 -11.81 13.83
CA GLY A 42 -9.77 -10.57 13.15
C GLY A 42 -9.87 -9.35 14.06
N PHE A 43 -10.93 -9.25 14.87
CA PHE A 43 -11.10 -8.17 15.84
C PHE A 43 -10.00 -8.17 16.90
N ARG A 44 -9.66 -9.35 17.45
CA ARG A 44 -8.58 -9.51 18.43
C ARG A 44 -7.24 -9.09 17.84
N MET A 45 -6.98 -9.44 16.58
CA MET A 45 -5.78 -9.04 15.86
C MET A 45 -5.72 -7.51 15.68
N ALA A 46 -6.83 -6.89 15.27
CA ALA A 46 -6.94 -5.45 15.10
C ALA A 46 -6.61 -4.69 16.38
N VAL A 47 -7.15 -5.10 17.53
CA VAL A 47 -6.86 -4.46 18.84
C VAL A 47 -5.37 -4.55 19.18
N ARG A 48 -4.72 -5.69 18.91
CA ARG A 48 -3.27 -5.87 19.12
C ARG A 48 -2.42 -4.96 18.23
N MET A 49 -2.91 -4.60 17.04
CA MET A 49 -2.21 -3.74 16.08
C MET A 49 -2.31 -2.24 16.38
N ILE A 50 -3.34 -1.79 17.11
CA ILE A 50 -3.57 -0.37 17.40
C ILE A 50 -2.32 0.34 17.95
N PRO A 51 -1.61 -0.17 18.98
CA PRO A 51 -0.44 0.54 19.53
C PRO A 51 0.66 0.76 18.51
N PHE A 52 0.92 -0.23 17.65
CA PHE A 52 1.92 -0.15 16.60
C PHE A 52 1.53 0.86 15.51
N LEU A 53 0.26 0.86 15.10
CA LEU A 53 -0.30 1.83 14.17
C LEU A 53 -0.16 3.26 14.69
N VAL A 54 -0.57 3.49 15.94
CA VAL A 54 -0.47 4.81 16.58
C VAL A 54 0.99 5.27 16.62
N GLY A 55 1.92 4.40 16.99
CA GLY A 55 3.35 4.72 17.01
C GLY A 55 3.89 5.18 15.64
N ILE A 56 3.57 4.46 14.57
CA ILE A 56 3.99 4.82 13.20
C ILE A 56 3.33 6.13 12.75
N LEU A 57 2.03 6.30 12.99
CA LEU A 57 1.30 7.51 12.62
C LEU A 57 1.82 8.74 13.35
N VAL A 58 2.10 8.64 14.65
CA VAL A 58 2.69 9.74 15.43
C VAL A 58 4.10 10.08 14.92
N ALA A 59 4.94 9.07 14.67
CA ALA A 59 6.28 9.27 14.14
C ALA A 59 6.26 9.95 12.76
N LEU A 60 5.35 9.51 11.87
CA LEU A 60 5.15 10.11 10.55
C LEU A 60 4.72 11.58 10.67
N ASN A 61 3.74 11.88 11.52
CA ASN A 61 3.27 13.26 11.74
C ASN A 61 4.37 14.17 12.30
N ILE A 62 5.18 13.69 13.24
CA ILE A 62 6.33 14.44 13.75
C ILE A 62 7.34 14.68 12.61
N PHE A 63 7.63 13.65 11.81
CA PHE A 63 8.57 13.74 10.70
C PHE A 63 8.11 14.72 9.61
N GLU A 64 6.81 14.74 9.31
CA GLU A 64 6.17 15.71 8.41
C GLU A 64 6.18 17.12 8.99
N ALA A 65 5.65 17.32 10.21
CA ALA A 65 5.56 18.63 10.86
C ALA A 65 6.93 19.26 11.14
N SER A 66 7.98 18.46 11.29
CA SER A 66 9.36 18.95 11.46
C SER A 66 9.99 19.49 10.17
N GLY A 67 9.38 19.28 9.01
CA GLY A 67 9.98 19.59 7.70
C GLY A 67 11.10 18.64 7.29
N ALA A 68 11.40 17.61 8.08
CA ALA A 68 12.41 16.61 7.74
C ALA A 68 12.01 15.81 6.49
N LEU A 69 10.72 15.50 6.34
CA LEU A 69 10.21 14.84 5.13
C LEU A 69 10.49 15.69 3.88
N ASP A 70 10.25 17.00 3.93
CA ASP A 70 10.51 17.92 2.82
C ASP A 70 12.00 18.00 2.48
N ALA A 71 12.87 18.02 3.50
CA ALA A 71 14.31 18.00 3.30
C ALA A 71 14.78 16.72 2.58
N VAL A 72 14.26 15.57 2.98
CA VAL A 72 14.58 14.29 2.32
C VAL A 72 14.02 14.25 0.89
N ILE A 73 12.78 14.70 0.68
CA ILE A 73 12.19 14.81 -0.66
C ILE A 73 13.04 15.71 -1.54
N HIS A 74 13.46 16.87 -1.05
CA HIS A 74 14.30 17.80 -1.79
C HIS A 74 15.64 17.15 -2.18
N PHE A 75 16.29 16.47 -1.24
CA PHE A 75 17.53 15.75 -1.47
C PHE A 75 17.37 14.63 -2.51
N LEU A 76 16.31 13.83 -2.41
CA LEU A 76 16.03 12.72 -3.35
C LEU A 76 15.54 13.20 -4.72
N SER A 77 14.90 14.37 -4.79
CA SER A 77 14.30 14.88 -6.02
C SER A 77 15.34 15.13 -7.11
N GLY A 78 16.55 15.56 -6.76
CA GLY A 78 17.64 15.80 -7.71
C GLY A 78 18.00 14.53 -8.49
N PRO A 79 18.50 13.46 -7.83
CA PRO A 79 18.80 12.18 -8.47
C PRO A 79 17.60 11.58 -9.20
N LEU A 80 16.41 11.60 -8.59
CA LEU A 80 15.21 10.99 -9.16
C LEU A 80 14.71 11.72 -10.41
N ARG A 81 14.97 13.02 -10.54
CA ARG A 81 14.65 13.78 -11.76
C ARG A 81 15.45 13.30 -12.97
N PHE A 82 16.71 12.88 -12.78
CA PHE A 82 17.49 12.26 -13.87
C PHE A 82 16.92 10.91 -14.31
N LEU A 83 16.24 10.21 -13.41
CA LEU A 83 15.53 8.95 -13.69
C LEU A 83 14.12 9.19 -14.26
N GLY A 84 13.76 10.44 -14.59
CA GLY A 84 12.47 10.78 -15.17
C GLY A 84 11.29 10.73 -14.19
N VAL A 85 11.56 10.72 -12.87
CA VAL A 85 10.52 10.73 -11.83
C VAL A 85 10.02 12.16 -11.59
N PRO A 86 8.71 12.42 -11.69
CA PRO A 86 8.13 13.71 -11.33
C PRO A 86 8.31 14.00 -9.85
N ALA A 87 8.72 15.22 -9.50
CA ALA A 87 8.88 15.66 -8.11
C ALA A 87 7.64 15.40 -7.21
N PRO A 88 6.38 15.58 -7.68
CA PRO A 88 5.20 15.28 -6.87
C PRO A 88 5.02 13.82 -6.46
N VAL A 89 5.69 12.87 -7.15
CA VAL A 89 5.60 11.42 -6.88
C VAL A 89 6.66 10.97 -5.88
N VAL A 90 7.76 11.72 -5.73
CA VAL A 90 8.88 11.39 -4.83
C VAL A 90 8.45 11.07 -3.39
N PRO A 91 7.47 11.78 -2.77
CA PRO A 91 7.02 11.46 -1.42
C PRO A 91 6.49 10.02 -1.29
N LEU A 92 5.90 9.45 -2.35
CA LEU A 92 5.37 8.08 -2.33
C LEU A 92 6.46 7.03 -2.10
N LEU A 93 7.71 7.27 -2.51
CA LEU A 93 8.83 6.36 -2.24
C LEU A 93 9.07 6.16 -0.74
N LEU A 94 8.85 7.19 0.07
CA LEU A 94 9.07 7.16 1.52
C LEU A 94 7.80 6.78 2.28
N VAL A 95 6.68 7.35 1.87
CA VAL A 95 5.41 7.19 2.58
C VAL A 95 4.81 5.82 2.34
N ARG A 96 4.98 5.22 1.15
CA ARG A 96 4.38 3.90 0.82
C ARG A 96 4.85 2.78 1.75
N PRO A 97 6.16 2.58 2.02
CA PRO A 97 6.63 1.57 2.98
C PRO A 97 6.11 1.79 4.41
N LEU A 98 5.83 3.05 4.79
CA LEU A 98 5.40 3.44 6.13
C LEU A 98 3.88 3.28 6.33
N SER A 99 3.08 3.76 5.37
CA SER A 99 1.63 3.80 5.47
C SER A 99 0.94 3.82 4.10
N GLY A 100 0.10 2.82 3.87
CA GLY A 100 -0.64 2.65 2.62
C GLY A 100 -1.81 3.62 2.51
N GLY A 101 -2.41 3.98 3.65
CA GLY A 101 -3.48 4.99 3.73
C GLY A 101 -2.96 6.41 3.51
N ALA A 102 -1.81 6.76 4.09
CA ALA A 102 -1.18 8.05 3.83
C ALA A 102 -0.73 8.17 2.37
N ALA A 103 -0.11 7.11 1.82
CA ALA A 103 0.25 7.04 0.41
C ALA A 103 -0.98 7.11 -0.52
N LEU A 104 -2.11 6.52 -0.11
CA LEU A 104 -3.38 6.65 -0.84
C LEU A 104 -3.86 8.10 -0.86
N GLY A 105 -3.80 8.81 0.28
CA GLY A 105 -4.17 10.22 0.38
C GLY A 105 -3.31 11.14 -0.50
N ILE A 106 -2.00 10.87 -0.57
CA ILE A 106 -1.10 11.58 -1.49
C ILE A 106 -1.50 11.27 -2.95
N THR A 107 -1.72 9.98 -3.26
CA THR A 107 -2.09 9.53 -4.60
C THR A 107 -3.40 10.18 -5.06
N THR A 108 -4.45 10.17 -4.23
CA THR A 108 -5.73 10.81 -4.56
C THR A 108 -5.58 12.31 -4.77
N GLY A 109 -4.77 12.99 -3.95
CA GLY A 109 -4.44 14.40 -4.16
C GLY A 109 -3.75 14.66 -5.50
N LEU A 110 -2.82 13.80 -5.91
CA LEU A 110 -2.16 13.87 -7.23
C LEU A 110 -3.16 13.63 -8.37
N LEU A 111 -4.06 12.65 -8.23
CA LEU A 111 -5.10 12.37 -9.23
C LEU A 111 -6.06 13.55 -9.39
N HIS A 112 -6.46 14.21 -8.30
CA HIS A 112 -7.29 15.41 -8.36
C HIS A 112 -6.57 16.59 -9.03
N ARG A 113 -5.26 16.74 -8.79
CA ARG A 113 -4.48 17.87 -9.30
C ARG A 113 -4.04 17.72 -10.76
N TYR A 114 -3.62 16.52 -11.16
CA TYR A 114 -3.04 16.26 -12.49
C TYR A 114 -3.97 15.46 -13.40
N GLY A 115 -5.03 14.88 -12.85
CA GLY A 115 -5.92 13.96 -13.57
C GLY A 115 -5.40 12.52 -13.55
N PRO A 116 -6.30 11.51 -13.53
CA PRO A 116 -5.92 10.10 -13.47
C PRO A 116 -5.19 9.60 -14.71
N ASP A 117 -5.46 10.20 -15.88
CA ASP A 117 -4.81 9.84 -17.14
C ASP A 117 -3.45 10.51 -17.37
N SER A 118 -3.05 11.45 -16.50
CA SER A 118 -1.73 12.06 -16.59
C SER A 118 -0.64 11.04 -16.25
N PHE A 119 0.58 11.27 -16.76
CA PHE A 119 1.73 10.47 -16.39
C PHE A 119 1.95 10.42 -14.87
N VAL A 120 1.78 11.56 -14.19
CA VAL A 120 1.86 11.66 -12.72
C VAL A 120 0.79 10.80 -12.05
N GLY A 121 -0.46 10.86 -12.54
CA GLY A 121 -1.58 10.08 -12.01
C GLY A 121 -1.39 8.57 -12.20
N ARG A 122 -0.96 8.15 -13.40
CA ARG A 122 -0.67 6.74 -13.72
C ARG A 122 0.50 6.23 -12.89
N LEU A 123 1.60 6.96 -12.83
CA LEU A 123 2.77 6.57 -12.03
C LEU A 123 2.44 6.48 -10.54
N ALA A 124 1.74 7.49 -9.98
CA ALA A 124 1.31 7.47 -8.59
C ALA A 124 0.40 6.27 -8.29
N SER A 125 -0.54 5.96 -9.20
CA SER A 125 -1.42 4.80 -9.07
C SER A 125 -0.66 3.48 -9.14
N THR A 126 0.31 3.36 -10.03
CA THR A 126 1.16 2.17 -10.14
C THR A 126 2.00 1.99 -8.89
N VAL A 127 2.69 3.04 -8.41
CA VAL A 127 3.48 2.98 -7.16
C VAL A 127 2.59 2.59 -5.97
N GLN A 128 1.38 3.16 -5.88
CA GLN A 128 0.41 2.82 -4.85
C GLN A 128 -0.05 1.35 -4.90
N GLY A 129 0.00 0.70 -6.06
CA GLY A 129 -0.35 -0.71 -6.24
C GLY A 129 0.82 -1.70 -6.25
N SER A 130 2.06 -1.24 -6.41
CA SER A 130 3.23 -2.11 -6.66
C SER A 130 3.77 -2.82 -5.42
N THR A 131 3.67 -2.20 -4.25
CA THR A 131 4.31 -2.73 -3.03
C THR A 131 3.38 -2.62 -1.83
N ASP A 132 3.65 -3.42 -0.81
CA ASP A 132 2.93 -3.38 0.46
C ASP A 132 3.52 -2.35 1.43
N THR A 133 2.90 -2.21 2.60
CA THR A 133 3.38 -1.32 3.67
C THR A 133 4.44 -2.01 4.52
N THR A 134 5.69 -2.05 4.07
CA THR A 134 6.79 -2.79 4.72
C THR A 134 6.84 -2.69 6.24
N PHE A 135 6.80 -1.48 6.81
CA PHE A 135 6.88 -1.33 8.27
C PHE A 135 5.65 -1.88 8.98
N TYR A 136 4.47 -1.71 8.37
CA TYR A 136 3.23 -2.25 8.91
C TYR A 136 3.18 -3.77 8.79
N VAL A 137 3.51 -4.32 7.62
CA VAL A 137 3.60 -5.76 7.35
C VAL A 137 4.58 -6.43 8.29
N VAL A 138 5.80 -5.89 8.45
CA VAL A 138 6.78 -6.43 9.39
C VAL A 138 6.23 -6.37 10.81
N THR A 139 5.68 -5.24 11.24
CA THR A 139 5.21 -5.10 12.63
C THR A 139 3.99 -5.98 12.93
N LEU A 140 3.06 -6.09 11.99
CA LEU A 140 1.83 -6.87 12.13
C LEU A 140 2.11 -8.36 12.07
N TYR A 141 2.82 -8.82 11.04
CA TYR A 141 3.12 -10.23 10.88
C TYR A 141 4.15 -10.73 11.87
N PHE A 142 5.14 -9.93 12.28
CA PHE A 142 6.14 -10.38 13.24
C PHE A 142 5.61 -10.20 14.67
N GLY A 143 4.83 -9.15 14.91
CA GLY A 143 4.18 -8.88 16.19
C GLY A 143 3.13 -9.93 16.56
N SER A 144 2.35 -10.43 15.61
CA SER A 144 1.31 -11.44 15.87
C SER A 144 1.85 -12.77 16.39
N ILE A 145 3.07 -13.14 16.00
CA ILE A 145 3.77 -14.37 16.41
C ILE A 145 5.01 -14.12 17.29
N GLY A 146 5.22 -12.89 17.76
CA GLY A 146 6.24 -12.55 18.77
C GLY A 146 7.69 -12.54 18.27
N ILE A 147 7.94 -12.40 16.97
CA ILE A 147 9.30 -12.33 16.42
C ILE A 147 9.94 -10.97 16.74
N LYS A 148 11.08 -10.99 17.43
CA LYS A 148 11.85 -9.79 17.81
C LYS A 148 12.99 -9.46 16.84
N LYS A 149 13.44 -10.41 16.03
CA LYS A 149 14.59 -10.26 15.12
C LYS A 149 14.12 -9.84 13.72
N ILE A 150 13.90 -8.54 13.50
CA ILE A 150 13.37 -8.00 12.23
C ILE A 150 14.43 -7.58 11.20
N ARG A 151 15.72 -7.48 11.60
CA ARG A 151 16.77 -6.79 10.81
C ARG A 151 16.82 -7.17 9.33
N TYR A 152 16.88 -8.47 9.03
CA TYR A 152 17.07 -8.94 7.65
C TYR A 152 15.79 -8.81 6.83
N ALA A 153 14.64 -9.09 7.46
CA ALA A 153 13.34 -8.96 6.82
C ALA A 153 13.06 -7.51 6.41
N LEU A 154 13.34 -6.56 7.31
CA LEU A 154 13.19 -5.14 7.03
C LEU A 154 14.09 -4.69 5.87
N THR A 155 15.37 -5.07 5.88
CA THR A 155 16.29 -4.69 4.81
C THR A 155 15.85 -5.25 3.45
N VAL A 156 15.48 -6.53 3.38
CA VAL A 156 15.02 -7.16 2.13
C VAL A 156 13.72 -6.52 1.64
N ALA A 157 12.78 -6.24 2.55
CA ALA A 157 11.51 -5.59 2.21
C ALA A 157 11.71 -4.18 1.64
N LEU A 158 12.58 -3.36 2.26
CA LEU A 158 12.89 -2.01 1.75
C LEU A 158 13.62 -2.04 0.40
N ILE A 159 14.48 -3.04 0.15
CA ILE A 159 15.09 -3.25 -1.17
C ILE A 159 14.01 -3.62 -2.19
N GLY A 160 13.06 -4.48 -1.80
CA GLY A 160 11.89 -4.82 -2.61
C GLY A 160 11.04 -3.61 -2.94
N ASP A 161 10.79 -2.73 -1.96
CA ASP A 161 10.05 -1.48 -2.17
C ASP A 161 10.75 -0.57 -3.18
N LEU A 162 12.06 -0.40 -3.05
CA LEU A 162 12.87 0.38 -3.99
C LEU A 162 12.85 -0.24 -5.40
N ALA A 163 12.98 -1.56 -5.51
CA ALA A 163 12.91 -2.25 -6.79
C ALA A 163 11.53 -2.11 -7.43
N GLY A 164 10.46 -2.24 -6.66
CA GLY A 164 9.09 -2.05 -7.11
C GLY A 164 8.82 -0.62 -7.57
N PHE A 165 9.37 0.37 -6.87
CA PHE A 165 9.30 1.78 -7.29
C PHE A 165 10.05 2.02 -8.61
N ILE A 166 11.28 1.52 -8.74
CA ILE A 166 12.06 1.66 -9.98
C ILE A 166 11.36 0.98 -11.15
N ALA A 167 10.82 -0.23 -10.93
CA ALA A 167 10.05 -0.95 -11.94
C ALA A 167 8.80 -0.18 -12.35
N ALA A 168 8.06 0.40 -11.40
CA ALA A 168 6.90 1.25 -11.68
C ALA A 168 7.28 2.45 -12.57
N VAL A 169 8.36 3.16 -12.22
CA VAL A 169 8.87 4.29 -13.00
C VAL A 169 9.24 3.85 -14.42
N PHE A 170 10.01 2.78 -14.55
CA PHE A 170 10.48 2.27 -15.84
C PHE A 170 9.32 1.83 -16.74
N ILE A 171 8.39 1.03 -16.22
CA ILE A 171 7.24 0.51 -16.97
C ILE A 171 6.29 1.64 -17.36
N CYS A 172 6.01 2.58 -16.44
CA CYS A 172 5.16 3.73 -16.76
C CYS A 172 5.78 4.61 -17.84
N HIS A 173 7.11 4.82 -17.84
CA HIS A 173 7.80 5.53 -18.92
C HIS A 173 7.65 4.83 -20.26
N GLN A 174 7.84 3.50 -20.30
CA GLN A 174 7.74 2.74 -21.54
C GLN A 174 6.30 2.68 -22.12
N LEU A 175 5.28 2.65 -21.26
CA LEU A 175 3.89 2.49 -21.69
C LEU A 175 3.14 3.82 -21.88
N PHE A 176 3.51 4.86 -21.14
CA PHE A 176 2.73 6.10 -21.03
C PHE A 176 3.57 7.38 -21.19
N GLY A 177 4.88 7.25 -21.41
CA GLY A 177 5.81 8.35 -21.69
C GLY A 177 5.87 8.70 -23.16
#